data_AF-B6SPC8-F1
#
_entry.id   AF-B6SPC8-F1
#
_cell.length_a   1.000
_cell.length_b   1.000
_cell.length_c   1.000
_cell.angle_alpha   90.00
_cell.angle_beta   90.00
_cell.angle_gamma   90.00
#
_symmetry.space_group_name_H-M   'P 1'
#
loop_
_entity.id
_entity.type
_entity.pdbx_description
1 polymer ?
#
loop_
_entity_poly.entity_id
_entity_poly.type
_entity_poly.pdbx_seq_one_letter_code
_entity_poly.pdbx_strand_id
1 'polypeptide(L)' 'MGFNRELVLEVFFACNKDEELTANYLLDHGHEFDEQQQ' A
#
# COMPACT_ATOMS: atom_id res chain seq x y z
N MET A 1 -1.41 8.78 -5.69
CA MET A 1 -1.12 7.35 -5.92
C MET A 1 -2.38 6.48 -5.94
N GLY A 2 -3.62 7.02 -5.89
CA GLY A 2 -4.85 6.21 -6.04
C GLY A 2 -5.21 5.29 -4.87
N PHE A 3 -4.25 4.98 -3.98
CA PHE A 3 -4.44 4.05 -2.87
C PHE A 3 -5.40 4.54 -1.78
N ASN A 4 -6.12 3.59 -1.19
CA ASN A 4 -6.98 3.82 -0.04
C ASN A 4 -6.17 4.24 1.19
N ARG A 5 -6.63 5.27 1.91
CA ARG A 5 -5.93 5.79 3.08
C ARG A 5 -5.77 4.74 4.19
N GLU A 6 -6.76 3.86 4.38
CA GLU A 6 -6.67 2.75 5.34
C GLU A 6 -5.57 1.76 4.97
N LEU A 7 -5.48 1.38 3.69
CA LEU A 7 -4.43 0.49 3.18
C LEU A 7 -3.03 1.10 3.36
N VAL A 8 -2.88 2.39 3.02
CA VAL A 8 -1.62 3.09 3.22
C VAL A 8 -1.21 3.07 4.68
N LEU A 9 -2.14 3.28 5.61
CA LEU A 9 -1.84 3.26 7.05
C LEU A 9 -1.45 1.86 7.54
N GLU A 10 -2.15 0.81 7.12
CA GLU A 10 -1.80 -0.58 7.47
C GLU A 10 -0.38 -0.94 7.05
N VAL A 11 -0.07 -0.72 5.77
CA VAL A 11 1.27 -1.00 5.22
C VAL A 11 2.31 -0.10 5.89
N PHE A 12 2.00 1.17 6.13
CA PHE A 12 2.92 2.09 6.79
C PHE A 12 3.31 1.62 8.20
N PHE A 13 2.36 1.10 8.97
CA PHE A 13 2.66 0.53 10.28
C PHE A 13 3.42 -0.81 10.17
N ALA A 14 3.09 -1.67 9.21
CA ALA A 14 3.81 -2.91 8.96
C ALA A 14 5.26 -2.68 8.50
N CYS A 15 5.51 -1.60 7.75
CA CYS A 15 6.82 -1.19 7.26
C CYS A 15 7.63 -0.38 8.29
N ASN A 16 7.31 -0.45 9.60
CA ASN A 16 7.98 0.32 10.65
C ASN A 16 8.01 1.84 10.42
N LYS A 17 6.99 2.39 9.77
CA LYS A 17 6.90 3.81 9.38
C LYS A 17 7.94 4.26 8.35
N ASP A 18 8.52 3.31 7.62
CA ASP A 18 9.41 3.61 6.51
C ASP A 18 8.58 4.00 5.27
N GLU A 19 8.65 5.28 4.89
CA GLU A 19 7.87 5.84 3.77
C GLU A 19 8.29 5.24 2.42
N GLU A 20 9.57 4.96 2.23
CA GLU A 20 10.10 4.41 0.97
C GLU A 20 9.67 2.96 0.81
N LEU A 21 9.81 2.15 1.86
CA LEU A 21 9.36 0.76 1.87
C LEU A 21 7.85 0.66 1.70
N THR A 22 7.09 1.54 2.34
CA THR A 22 5.62 1.60 2.20
C THR A 22 5.23 1.94 0.77
N ALA A 23 5.86 2.95 0.16
CA ALA A 23 5.60 3.32 -1.22
C ALA A 23 5.97 2.19 -2.20
N ASN A 24 7.14 1.56 -2.02
CA ASN A 24 7.55 0.41 -2.84
C ASN A 24 6.58 -0.77 -2.70
N TYR A 25 6.16 -1.10 -1.47
CA TYR A 25 5.19 -2.18 -1.23
C TYR A 25 3.83 -1.88 -1.86
N LEU A 26 3.33 -0.64 -1.71
CA LEU A 26 2.07 -0.20 -2.32
C LEU A 26 2.14 -0.14 -3.85
N LEU A 27 3.29 0.15 -4.44
CA LEU A 27 3.45 0.16 -5.90
C LEU A 27 3.55 -1.27 -6.47
N ASP A 28 4.25 -2.16 -5.78
CA ASP A 28 4.45 -3.55 -6.18
C ASP A 28 3.17 -4.38 -6.00
N HIS A 29 2.49 -4.23 -4.85
CA HIS A 29 1.28 -4.97 -4.52
C HIS A 29 -0.02 -4.19 -4.81
N GLY A 30 0.07 -2.90 -5.16
CA GLY A 30 -1.08 -2.03 -5.42
C GLY A 30 -2.02 -2.51 -6.50
N HIS A 31 -1.49 -3.24 -7.48
CA HIS A 31 -2.28 -3.87 -8.54
C HIS A 31 -3.18 -4.99 -8.00
N GLU A 32 -2.72 -5.78 -7.03
CA GLU A 32 -3.55 -6.82 -6.40
C GLU A 32 -4.74 -6.24 -5.63
N PHE A 33 -4.58 -5.05 -5.03
CA PHE A 33 -5.66 -4.39 -4.29
C PHE A 33 -6.73 -3.74 -5.19
N ASP A 34 -6.41 -3.47 -6.46
CA ASP A 34 -7.36 -2.94 -7.45
C ASP A 34 -8.12 -4.08 -8.17
N GLU A 35 -7.44 -5.18 -8.48
CA GLU A 35 -8.02 -6.34 -9.17
C GLU A 35 -8.96 -7.19 -8.30
N GLN A 36 -8.89 -7.07 -6.96
CA GLN A 36 -9.82 -7.74 -6.04
C GLN A 36 -11.23 -7.11 -5.96
N GLN A 37 -11.50 -6.06 -6.76
CA GLN A 37 -12.82 -5.44 -6.89
C GLN A 37 -13.58 -5.83 -8.16
N GLN A 38 -13.30 -6.99 -8.75
CA GLN A 38 -14.04 -7.52 -9.91
C GLN A 38 -14.80 -8.82 -9.60
#